data_AF-A0A0B3RSE8-F1
#
_entry.id   AF-A0A0B3RSE8-F1
#
_cell.length_a   1.000
_cell.length_b   1.000
_cell.length_c   1.000
_cell.angle_alpha   90.00
_cell.angle_beta   90.00
_cell.angle_gamma   90.00
#
_symmetry.space_group_name_H-M   'P 1'
#
loop_
_entity.id
_entity.type
_entity.pdbx_description
1 polymer ?
#
loop_
_entity_poly.entity_id
_entity_poly.type
_entity_poly.pdbx_seq_one_letter_code
_entity_poly.pdbx_strand_id
1 'polypeptide(L)'
;MTQIATLIMPGRGDTDELLYAFAQQMLARGYKVRGLVQINTEREGDHPCDMDVQVLPDGPVFRISQNLGSASRGCRLDPENLELSVAAVETSLAAGADLIVLNKFGKQEAAGRGFRDVLARAVADDIPVVVGLNAMNEQAFEDFAGGLADRCAPSIEALTSWALKALDASEDMVA
;
A
#
# COMPACT_ATOMS: atom_id res chain seq x y z
N MET A 1 5.34 -6.10 19.53
CA MET A 1 4.14 -6.50 18.76
C MET A 1 4.38 -6.07 17.32
N THR A 2 3.99 -6.87 16.33
CA THR A 2 4.21 -6.50 14.92
C THR A 2 3.18 -5.47 14.49
N GLN A 3 3.65 -4.39 13.85
CA GLN A 3 2.81 -3.28 13.40
C GLN A 3 2.63 -3.27 11.89
N ILE A 4 3.39 -4.09 11.17
CA ILE A 4 3.33 -4.17 9.72
C ILE A 4 3.03 -5.61 9.30
N ALA A 5 2.01 -5.81 8.48
CA ALA A 5 1.78 -7.04 7.74
C ALA A 5 2.29 -6.89 6.32
N THR A 6 3.02 -7.90 5.86
CA THR A 6 3.53 -7.99 4.50
C THR A 6 2.93 -9.18 3.79
N LEU A 7 2.77 -9.07 2.48
CA LEU A 7 2.38 -10.17 1.63
C LEU A 7 3.21 -10.18 0.34
N ILE A 8 3.46 -11.37 -0.18
CA ILE A 8 4.10 -11.56 -1.49
C ILE A 8 3.22 -12.53 -2.27
N MET A 9 2.67 -12.09 -3.40
CA MET A 9 2.02 -12.98 -4.36
C MET A 9 3.02 -13.51 -5.39
N PRO A 10 2.88 -14.78 -5.80
CA PRO A 10 3.70 -15.34 -6.88
C PRO A 10 3.32 -14.80 -8.26
N GLY A 11 2.07 -14.36 -8.46
CA GLY A 11 1.55 -13.84 -9.72
C GLY A 11 1.57 -12.31 -9.83
N ARG A 12 1.53 -11.81 -11.08
CA ARG A 12 1.46 -10.38 -11.40
C ARG A 12 -0.01 -9.94 -11.41
N GLY A 13 -0.35 -8.88 -10.68
CA GLY A 13 -1.71 -8.34 -10.59
C GLY A 13 -2.49 -8.88 -9.39
N ASP A 14 -2.21 -10.10 -8.94
CA ASP A 14 -2.96 -10.71 -7.84
C ASP A 14 -2.82 -9.98 -6.49
N THR A 15 -1.70 -9.27 -6.27
CA THR A 15 -1.54 -8.42 -5.07
C THR A 15 -2.46 -7.22 -5.11
N ASP A 16 -2.65 -6.64 -6.29
CA ASP A 16 -3.43 -5.42 -6.50
C ASP A 16 -4.91 -5.69 -6.18
N GLU A 17 -5.46 -6.76 -6.76
CA GLU A 17 -6.83 -7.20 -6.50
C GLU A 17 -7.06 -7.56 -5.03
N LEU A 18 -6.11 -8.30 -4.43
CA LEU A 18 -6.21 -8.73 -3.05
C LEU A 18 -6.21 -7.55 -2.07
N LEU A 19 -5.29 -6.59 -2.25
CA LEU A 19 -5.19 -5.43 -1.37
C LEU A 19 -6.36 -4.47 -1.57
N TYR A 20 -6.84 -4.30 -2.79
CA TYR A 20 -8.07 -3.55 -3.05
C TYR A 20 -9.26 -4.18 -2.34
N ALA A 21 -9.50 -5.47 -2.54
CA ALA A 21 -10.61 -6.18 -1.91
C ALA A 21 -10.51 -6.17 -0.37
N PHE A 22 -9.30 -6.31 0.18
CA PHE A 22 -9.05 -6.20 1.62
C PHE A 22 -9.39 -4.80 2.15
N ALA A 23 -8.91 -3.74 1.49
CA ALA A 23 -9.20 -2.37 1.88
C ALA A 23 -10.72 -2.08 1.88
N GLN A 24 -11.43 -2.51 0.82
CA GLN A 24 -12.88 -2.38 0.75
C GLN A 24 -13.60 -3.14 1.88
N GLN A 25 -13.10 -4.32 2.24
CA GLN A 25 -13.66 -5.10 3.35
C GLN A 25 -13.49 -4.41 4.71
N MET A 26 -12.36 -3.74 4.95
CA MET A 26 -12.10 -3.01 6.19
C MET A 26 -12.90 -1.70 6.25
N LEU A 27 -13.03 -1.00 5.12
CA LEU A 27 -13.92 0.16 4.98
C LEU A 27 -15.38 -0.20 5.25
N ALA A 28 -15.86 -1.32 4.71
CA ALA A 28 -17.23 -1.80 4.93
C ALA A 28 -17.51 -2.18 6.39
N ARG A 29 -16.47 -2.45 7.18
CA ARG A 29 -16.56 -2.66 8.64
C ARG A 29 -16.55 -1.37 9.45
N GLY A 30 -16.33 -0.22 8.81
CA GLY A 30 -16.35 1.11 9.44
C GLY A 30 -14.99 1.64 9.87
N TYR A 31 -13.89 0.94 9.59
CA TYR A 31 -12.54 1.42 9.89
C TYR A 31 -12.11 2.55 8.95
N LYS A 32 -11.36 3.52 9.48
CA LYS A 32 -10.73 4.61 8.71
C LYS A 32 -9.48 4.08 8.01
N VAL A 33 -9.68 3.40 6.89
CA VAL A 33 -8.56 2.95 6.05
C VAL A 33 -8.01 4.11 5.23
N ARG A 34 -6.68 4.27 5.22
CA ARG A 34 -5.95 5.23 4.38
C ARG A 34 -4.83 4.53 3.62
N GLY A 35 -4.27 5.22 2.63
CA GLY A 35 -3.18 4.70 1.82
C GLY A 35 -3.56 4.63 0.35
N LEU A 36 -2.91 3.71 -0.37
CA LEU A 36 -2.93 3.68 -1.83
C LEU A 36 -3.07 2.24 -2.32
N VAL A 37 -4.10 1.97 -3.11
CA VAL A 37 -4.35 0.67 -3.76
C VAL A 37 -4.31 0.83 -5.27
N GLN A 38 -3.96 -0.23 -5.99
CA GLN A 38 -3.94 -0.19 -7.46
C GLN A 38 -5.25 -0.78 -8.01
N ILE A 39 -5.86 -0.07 -8.95
CA ILE A 39 -7.22 -0.37 -9.45
C ILE A 39 -7.27 -0.50 -10.97
N ASN A 40 -6.20 -1.02 -11.56
CA ASN A 40 -6.00 -1.12 -13.02
C ASN A 40 -7.30 -1.47 -13.74
N THR A 41 -7.86 -0.49 -14.43
CA THR A 41 -9.06 -0.65 -15.23
C THR A 41 -8.58 -0.80 -16.67
N GLU A 42 -8.82 -1.96 -17.30
CA GLU A 42 -8.50 -2.11 -18.72
C GLU A 42 -9.37 -1.15 -19.55
N ARG A 43 -8.75 -0.20 -20.25
CA ARG A 43 -9.44 0.69 -21.21
C ARG A 43 -8.89 0.46 -22.62
N GLU A 44 -9.72 0.76 -23.61
CA GLU A 44 -9.34 0.66 -25.01
C GLU A 44 -8.15 1.60 -25.30
N GLY A 45 -6.98 1.04 -25.64
CA GLY A 45 -5.75 1.77 -25.89
C GLY A 45 -4.73 1.80 -24.74
N ASP A 46 -5.02 1.21 -23.57
CA ASP A 46 -4.06 1.12 -22.48
C ASP A 46 -2.93 0.12 -22.77
N HIS A 47 -1.72 0.44 -22.31
CA HIS A 47 -0.59 -0.47 -22.38
C HIS A 47 -0.66 -1.50 -21.24
N PRO A 48 -0.21 -2.76 -21.41
CA PRO A 48 -0.14 -3.76 -20.33
C PRO A 48 0.74 -3.42 -19.12
N CYS A 49 1.30 -2.22 -19.07
CA CYS A 49 2.13 -1.71 -17.98
C CYS A 49 1.59 -0.37 -17.45
N ASP A 50 0.41 0.04 -17.90
CA ASP A 50 -0.25 1.19 -17.34
C ASP A 50 -0.77 0.83 -15.94
N MET A 51 -0.61 1.76 -15.00
CA MET A 51 -0.87 1.55 -13.58
C MET A 51 -1.69 2.72 -13.07
N ASP A 52 -2.91 2.42 -12.63
CA ASP A 52 -3.81 3.36 -11.98
C ASP A 52 -3.89 3.05 -10.49
N VAL A 53 -3.70 4.06 -9.65
CA VAL A 53 -3.77 3.95 -8.20
C VAL A 53 -4.86 4.86 -7.63
N GLN A 54 -5.55 4.38 -6.61
CA GLN A 54 -6.59 5.11 -5.90
C GLN A 54 -6.14 5.41 -4.47
N VAL A 55 -6.29 6.67 -4.08
CA VAL A 55 -6.12 7.10 -2.69
C VAL A 55 -7.35 6.64 -1.89
N LEU A 56 -7.14 5.89 -0.82
CA LEU A 56 -8.22 5.43 0.05
C LEU A 56 -8.72 6.56 0.97
N PRO A 57 -10.02 6.57 1.35
CA PRO A 57 -11.01 5.51 1.10
C PRO A 57 -11.72 5.62 -0.26
N ASP A 58 -11.97 6.82 -0.75
CA ASP A 58 -12.68 7.14 -2.00
C ASP A 58 -12.07 8.38 -2.69
N GLY A 59 -10.75 8.53 -2.54
CA GLY A 59 -9.98 9.66 -3.02
C GLY A 59 -9.66 9.62 -4.51
N PRO A 60 -8.83 10.58 -4.98
CA PRO A 60 -8.46 10.70 -6.38
C PRO A 60 -7.75 9.46 -6.92
N VAL A 61 -7.94 9.22 -8.22
CA VAL A 61 -7.24 8.19 -8.98
C VAL A 61 -6.12 8.85 -9.79
N PHE A 62 -4.91 8.32 -9.68
CA PHE A 62 -3.74 8.78 -10.42
C PHE A 62 -3.23 7.70 -11.37
N ARG A 63 -2.93 8.08 -12.61
CA ARG A 63 -2.13 7.27 -13.53
C ARG A 63 -0.67 7.46 -13.14
N ILE A 64 -0.06 6.47 -12.48
CA ILE A 64 1.36 6.52 -12.08
C ILE A 64 2.29 5.87 -13.12
N SER A 65 1.80 5.72 -14.34
CA SER A 65 2.54 5.20 -15.48
C SER A 65 2.53 6.20 -16.64
N GLN A 66 3.71 6.48 -17.20
CA GLN A 66 3.89 7.36 -18.35
C GLN A 66 4.22 6.57 -19.64
N ASN A 67 3.85 7.16 -20.78
CA ASN A 67 4.20 6.60 -22.08
C ASN A 67 5.58 7.06 -22.55
N LEU A 68 6.56 6.15 -22.44
CA LEU A 68 7.93 6.39 -22.92
C LEU A 68 8.15 6.05 -24.40
N GLY A 69 7.07 5.79 -25.15
CA GLY A 69 7.12 5.31 -26.53
C GLY A 69 7.28 3.80 -26.65
N SER A 70 6.91 3.25 -27.81
CA SER A 70 6.83 1.80 -28.07
C SER A 70 8.17 1.06 -28.05
N ALA A 71 9.29 1.78 -28.17
CA ALA A 71 10.63 1.22 -28.13
C ALA A 71 11.27 1.20 -26.73
N SER A 72 10.64 1.83 -25.73
CA SER A 72 11.22 1.94 -24.39
C SER A 72 11.09 0.63 -23.61
N ARG A 73 12.21 0.18 -23.04
CA ARG A 73 12.28 -0.93 -22.07
C ARG A 73 12.43 -0.45 -20.62
N GLY A 74 12.44 0.87 -20.43
CA GLY A 74 12.65 1.51 -19.12
C GLY A 74 11.44 1.40 -18.21
N CYS A 75 11.64 1.70 -16.92
CA CYS A 75 10.53 1.80 -15.97
C CYS A 75 9.58 2.92 -16.41
N ARG A 76 8.32 2.58 -16.64
CA ARG A 76 7.27 3.52 -17.05
C ARG A 76 6.67 4.29 -15.87
N LEU A 77 7.23 4.20 -14.67
CA LEU A 77 6.71 4.92 -13.52
C LEU A 77 6.75 6.43 -13.78
N ASP A 78 5.64 7.10 -13.51
CA ASP A 78 5.52 8.54 -13.50
C ASP A 78 5.82 9.04 -12.08
N PRO A 79 6.99 9.65 -11.83
CA PRO A 79 7.37 10.09 -10.50
C PRO A 79 6.51 11.26 -10.01
N GLU A 80 6.04 12.14 -10.90
CA GLU A 80 5.23 13.31 -10.51
C GLU A 80 3.86 12.87 -10.02
N ASN A 81 3.19 12.00 -10.76
CA ASN A 81 1.89 11.45 -10.34
C ASN A 81 2.02 10.58 -9.08
N LEU A 82 3.15 9.90 -8.90
CA LEU A 82 3.41 9.18 -7.65
C LEU A 82 3.55 10.14 -6.46
N GLU A 83 4.32 11.22 -6.59
CA GLU A 83 4.47 12.24 -5.55
C GLU A 83 3.14 12.91 -5.20
N LEU A 84 2.31 13.23 -6.20
CA LEU A 84 0.95 13.75 -5.99
C LEU A 84 0.08 12.76 -5.20
N SER A 85 0.19 11.45 -5.49
CA SER A 85 -0.55 10.43 -4.75
C SER A 85 -0.08 10.29 -3.29
N VAL A 86 1.23 10.46 -3.02
CA VAL A 86 1.79 10.47 -1.67
C VAL A 86 1.23 11.65 -0.88
N ALA A 87 1.29 12.86 -1.44
CA ALA A 87 0.78 14.07 -0.80
C ALA A 87 -0.73 13.98 -0.51
N ALA A 88 -1.50 13.34 -1.40
CA ALA A 88 -2.92 13.11 -1.21
C ALA A 88 -3.20 12.13 -0.04
N VAL A 89 -2.37 11.09 0.12
CA VAL A 89 -2.45 10.17 1.27
C VAL A 89 -2.04 10.87 2.58
N GLU A 90 -0.98 11.66 2.57
CA GLU A 90 -0.57 12.44 3.75
C GLU A 90 -1.68 13.41 4.20
N THR A 91 -2.34 14.05 3.24
CA THR A 91 -3.48 14.92 3.53
C THR A 91 -4.65 14.15 4.13
N SER A 92 -4.95 12.94 3.63
CA SER A 92 -6.05 12.13 4.15
C SER A 92 -5.77 11.52 5.53
N LEU A 93 -4.49 11.34 5.87
CA LEU A 93 -4.04 10.95 7.21
C LEU A 93 -4.32 12.00 8.29
N ALA A 94 -4.34 13.29 7.93
CA ALA A 94 -4.65 14.37 8.88
C ALA A 94 -6.08 14.27 9.45
N ALA A 95 -6.99 13.54 8.79
CA ALA A 95 -8.33 13.25 9.28
C ALA A 95 -8.38 12.02 10.23
N GLY A 96 -7.23 11.42 10.55
CA GLY A 96 -7.08 10.18 11.30
C GLY A 96 -7.18 8.94 10.43
N ALA A 97 -6.53 7.87 10.90
CA ALA A 97 -6.52 6.56 10.27
C ALA A 97 -6.46 5.48 11.36
N ASP A 98 -7.20 4.39 11.14
CA ASP A 98 -7.12 3.19 11.97
C ASP A 98 -6.19 2.15 11.32
N LEU A 99 -6.06 2.17 9.98
CA LEU A 99 -5.28 1.20 9.21
C LEU A 99 -4.70 1.86 7.95
N ILE A 100 -3.44 1.57 7.64
CA ILE A 100 -2.80 1.95 6.37
C ILE A 100 -2.69 0.75 5.45
N VAL A 101 -3.09 0.91 4.19
CA VAL A 101 -2.88 -0.08 3.13
C VAL A 101 -2.05 0.53 2.02
N LEU A 102 -0.90 -0.08 1.72
CA LEU A 102 -0.05 0.31 0.60
C LEU A 102 0.09 -0.84 -0.39
N ASN A 103 -0.23 -0.57 -1.65
CA ASN A 103 -0.21 -1.59 -2.69
C ASN A 103 1.15 -2.27 -2.82
N LYS A 104 2.23 -1.48 -2.77
CA LYS A 104 3.58 -2.01 -2.97
C LYS A 104 4.68 -1.16 -2.32
N PHE A 105 5.56 -1.81 -1.57
CA PHE A 105 6.88 -1.26 -1.25
C PHE A 105 7.83 -1.49 -2.43
N GLY A 106 8.10 -0.40 -3.15
CA GLY A 106 8.80 -0.40 -4.42
C GLY A 106 10.25 0.07 -4.32
N LYS A 107 10.81 0.36 -5.50
CA LYS A 107 12.16 0.92 -5.62
C LYS A 107 12.26 2.33 -5.04
N GLN A 108 11.16 3.09 -5.04
CA GLN A 108 11.16 4.45 -4.50
C GLN A 108 11.31 4.42 -2.98
N GLU A 109 10.56 3.54 -2.31
CA GLU A 109 10.58 3.37 -0.86
C GLU A 109 11.91 2.76 -0.37
N ALA A 110 12.46 1.81 -1.13
CA ALA A 110 13.79 1.28 -0.90
C ALA A 110 14.90 2.35 -1.02
N ALA A 111 14.68 3.37 -1.86
CA ALA A 111 15.60 4.49 -2.05
C ALA A 111 15.36 5.66 -1.08
N GLY A 112 14.47 5.51 -0.10
CA GLY A 112 14.19 6.59 0.86
C GLY A 112 13.15 7.62 0.39
N ARG A 113 12.34 7.31 -0.62
CA ARG A 113 11.34 8.21 -1.21
C ARG A 113 9.95 7.59 -1.22
N GLY A 114 8.98 8.26 -1.83
CA GLY A 114 7.63 7.74 -2.00
C GLY A 114 6.93 7.61 -0.66
N PHE A 115 6.33 6.44 -0.40
CA PHE A 115 5.54 6.22 0.80
C PHE A 115 6.36 5.95 2.07
N ARG A 116 7.70 5.95 2.02
CA ARG A 116 8.53 5.58 3.17
C ARG A 116 8.23 6.42 4.42
N ASP A 117 8.13 7.74 4.28
CA ASP A 117 7.88 8.63 5.41
C ASP A 117 6.46 8.46 5.97
N VAL A 118 5.49 8.20 5.08
CA VAL A 118 4.11 7.85 5.45
C VAL A 118 4.07 6.58 6.30
N LEU A 119 4.76 5.52 5.86
CA LEU A 119 4.82 4.25 6.59
C LEU A 119 5.55 4.40 7.93
N ALA A 120 6.66 5.13 7.96
CA ALA A 120 7.41 5.40 9.18
C ALA A 120 6.55 6.17 10.20
N ARG A 121 5.78 7.16 9.73
CA ARG A 121 4.87 7.94 10.57
C ARG A 121 3.74 7.09 11.12
N ALA A 122 3.13 6.23 10.29
CA ALA A 122 2.07 5.32 10.73
C ALA A 122 2.56 4.40 11.86
N VAL A 123 3.73 3.80 11.69
CA VAL A 123 4.35 2.95 12.72
C VAL A 123 4.70 3.74 13.99
N ALA A 124 5.17 4.98 13.86
CA ALA A 124 5.46 5.83 15.02
C ALA A 124 4.20 6.25 15.79
N ASP A 125 3.04 6.28 15.11
CA ASP A 125 1.74 6.60 15.68
C ASP A 125 0.95 5.32 16.08
N ASP A 126 1.61 4.15 16.11
CA ASP A 126 1.02 2.83 16.40
C ASP A 126 -0.18 2.46 15.49
N ILE A 127 -0.22 3.01 14.28
CA ILE A 127 -1.23 2.70 13.27
C ILE A 127 -0.78 1.45 12.48
N PRO A 128 -1.54 0.34 12.50
CA PRO A 128 -1.21 -0.86 11.74
C PRO A 128 -1.08 -0.59 10.24
N VAL A 129 -0.14 -1.28 9.60
CA VAL A 129 0.17 -1.13 8.17
C VAL A 129 0.08 -2.48 7.47
N VAL A 130 -0.58 -2.53 6.31
CA VAL A 130 -0.54 -3.66 5.38
C VAL A 130 0.15 -3.23 4.10
N VAL A 131 1.17 -3.97 3.67
CA VAL A 131 1.96 -3.61 2.48
C VAL A 131 2.27 -4.81 1.59
N GLY A 132 2.03 -4.65 0.29
CA GLY A 132 2.48 -5.61 -0.71
C GLY A 132 3.99 -5.53 -0.94
N LEU A 133 4.67 -6.67 -1.00
CA LEU A 133 6.09 -6.77 -1.30
C LEU A 133 6.34 -7.55 -2.59
N ASN A 134 7.52 -7.37 -3.14
CA ASN A 134 8.09 -8.29 -4.11
C ASN A 134 9.41 -8.86 -3.56
N ALA A 135 9.82 -10.01 -4.07
CA ALA A 135 11.06 -10.66 -3.65
C ALA A 135 12.30 -9.78 -3.85
N MET A 136 12.27 -8.83 -4.79
CA MET A 136 13.41 -7.95 -5.07
C MET A 136 13.65 -6.89 -3.99
N ASN A 137 12.61 -6.46 -3.28
CA ASN A 137 12.70 -5.40 -2.28
C ASN A 137 12.59 -5.91 -0.83
N GLU A 138 12.54 -7.23 -0.62
CA GLU A 138 12.34 -7.85 0.69
C GLU A 138 13.43 -7.43 1.69
N GLN A 139 14.72 -7.44 1.29
CA GLN A 139 15.80 -7.00 2.18
C GLN A 139 15.70 -5.50 2.52
N ALA A 140 15.45 -4.66 1.53
CA ALA A 140 15.32 -3.21 1.76
C ALA A 140 14.11 -2.87 2.64
N PHE A 141 13.06 -3.69 2.55
CA PHE A 141 11.91 -3.59 3.42
C PHE A 141 12.22 -4.07 4.84
N GLU A 142 12.93 -5.18 5.01
CA GLU A 142 13.33 -5.67 6.35
C GLU A 142 14.19 -4.63 7.08
N ASP A 143 15.15 -4.02 6.37
CA ASP A 143 15.98 -2.93 6.89
C ASP A 143 15.14 -1.70 7.31
N PHE A 144 14.01 -1.46 6.63
CA PHE A 144 13.05 -0.42 6.99
C PHE A 144 12.19 -0.80 8.20
N ALA A 145 11.65 -2.02 8.20
CA ALA A 145 10.70 -2.49 9.20
C ALA A 145 11.36 -2.77 10.55
N GLY A 146 12.66 -3.07 10.58
CA GLY A 146 13.41 -3.25 11.82
C GLY A 146 12.85 -4.35 12.72
N GLY A 147 12.35 -5.45 12.14
CA GLY A 147 11.73 -6.55 12.87
C GLY A 147 10.28 -6.31 13.33
N LEU A 148 9.63 -5.23 12.90
CA LEU A 148 8.20 -4.94 13.19
C LEU A 148 7.24 -5.59 12.19
N ALA A 149 7.76 -6.27 11.16
CA ALA A 149 6.97 -6.89 10.13
C ALA A 149 6.63 -8.36 10.43
N ASP A 150 5.40 -8.74 10.12
CA ASP A 150 4.97 -10.13 10.03
C ASP A 150 4.64 -10.46 8.56
N ARG A 151 4.93 -11.69 8.14
CA ARG A 151 4.62 -12.16 6.79
C ARG A 151 3.29 -12.91 6.81
N CYS A 152 2.28 -12.31 6.22
CA CYS A 152 0.96 -12.91 6.10
C CYS A 152 0.87 -13.83 4.88
N ALA A 153 0.05 -14.87 5.02
CA ALA A 153 -0.45 -15.57 3.84
C ALA A 153 -1.23 -14.58 2.97
N PRO A 154 -1.10 -14.63 1.64
CA PRO A 154 -1.73 -13.65 0.78
C PRO A 154 -3.20 -14.04 0.54
N SER A 155 -4.01 -13.90 1.58
CA SER A 155 -5.44 -14.13 1.54
C SER A 155 -6.18 -13.04 2.32
N ILE A 156 -7.41 -12.75 1.91
CA ILE A 156 -8.27 -11.77 2.59
C ILE A 156 -8.47 -12.15 4.05
N GLU A 157 -8.66 -13.44 4.32
CA GLU A 157 -8.87 -13.96 5.66
C GLU A 157 -7.66 -13.71 6.57
N ALA A 158 -6.45 -14.00 6.09
CA ALA A 158 -5.23 -13.82 6.87
C ALA A 158 -4.96 -12.34 7.16
N LEU A 159 -5.10 -11.47 6.14
CA LEU A 159 -4.94 -10.03 6.30
C LEU A 159 -5.97 -9.43 7.25
N THR A 160 -7.23 -9.84 7.15
CA THR A 160 -8.30 -9.39 8.04
C THR A 160 -8.06 -9.84 9.47
N SER A 161 -7.70 -11.11 9.69
CA SER A 161 -7.41 -11.63 11.02
C SER A 161 -6.24 -10.89 11.68
N TRP A 162 -5.18 -10.63 10.91
CA TRP A 162 -4.05 -9.84 11.40
C TRP A 162 -4.46 -8.41 11.74
N ALA A 163 -5.17 -7.73 10.85
CA ALA A 163 -5.55 -6.33 11.03
C ALA A 163 -6.46 -6.13 12.24
N LEU A 164 -7.48 -6.98 12.42
CA LEU A 164 -8.37 -6.91 13.59
C LEU A 164 -7.61 -7.12 14.90
N LYS A 165 -6.69 -8.09 14.94
CA LYS A 165 -5.85 -8.32 16.12
C LYS A 165 -4.95 -7.12 16.43
N ALA A 166 -4.40 -6.47 15.41
CA ALA A 166 -3.56 -5.29 15.58
C ALA A 166 -4.37 -4.08 16.06
N LEU A 167 -5.59 -3.91 15.54
CA LEU A 167 -6.53 -2.86 15.93
C LEU A 167 -6.99 -3.04 17.39
N ASP A 168 -7.41 -4.24 17.79
CA ASP A 168 -7.84 -4.53 19.17
C ASP A 168 -6.70 -4.22 20.18
N ALA A 169 -5.47 -4.59 19.84
CA ALA A 169 -4.31 -4.35 20.70
C ALA A 169 -3.94 -2.87 20.86
N SER A 170 -4.28 -2.03 19.88
CA SER A 170 -4.07 -0.59 19.95
C SER A 170 -5.09 0.09 20.87
N GLU A 171 -6.34 -0.41 20.91
CA GLU A 171 -7.39 0.12 21.80
C GLU A 171 -7.07 -0.15 23.28
N ASP A 172 -6.53 -1.33 23.60
CA ASP A 172 -6.10 -1.71 24.96
C ASP A 172 -4.94 -0.85 25.50
N MET A 173 -4.17 -0.19 24.63
CA MET A 173 -3.01 0.63 25.02
C MET A 173 -3.38 2.09 25.33
N VAL A 174 -4.57 2.52 24.92
CA VAL A 174 -5.09 3.90 25.11
C VAL A 174 -6.10 3.97 26.27
N ALA A 175 -6.60 2.82 26.75
CA ALA A 175 -7.52 2.70 27.89
C ALA A 175 -6.80 2.67 29.25
#